data_AF-A0AAV0VIT8-F1
#
_entry.id   AF-A0AAV0VIT8-F1
#
_cell.length_a   1.000
_cell.length_b   1.000
_cell.length_c   1.000
_cell.angle_alpha   90.00
_cell.angle_beta   90.00
_cell.angle_gamma   90.00
#
_symmetry.space_group_name_H-M   'P 1'
#
loop_
_entity.id
_entity.type
_entity.pdbx_description
1 polymer ?
#
loop_
_entity_poly.entity_id
_entity_poly.type
_entity_poly.pdbx_seq_one_letter_code
_entity_poly.pdbx_strand_id
1 'polypeptide(L)'
;MKTSKTKHRFNRICEEAIERRRAAISNLLNDTNSETLFNRYKTRQRETSSILRCEKRKYLQCMMGKAEFDYKTHKTRDMYKQINNLAGGNKKKERFLKNDDGSPVTSS
;
A
#
# COMPACT_ATOMS: atom_id res chain seq x y z
N MET A 1 4.69 -23.50 14.32
CA MET A 1 4.58 -22.02 14.17
C MET A 1 4.27 -21.71 12.71
N LYS A 2 3.07 -21.19 12.40
CA LYS A 2 2.73 -20.79 11.02
C LYS A 2 3.46 -19.49 10.73
N THR A 3 4.52 -19.52 9.93
CA THR A 3 5.14 -18.31 9.39
C THR A 3 4.05 -17.60 8.57
N SER A 4 3.50 -16.51 9.10
CA SER A 4 2.59 -15.69 8.32
C SER A 4 3.41 -15.18 7.15
N LYS A 5 3.20 -15.73 5.95
CA LYS A 5 3.82 -15.20 4.74
C LYS A 5 3.55 -13.71 4.73
N THR A 6 4.59 -12.91 5.00
CA THR A 6 4.51 -11.46 4.98
C THR A 6 4.07 -11.13 3.57
N LYS A 7 2.77 -10.91 3.33
CA LYS A 7 2.33 -10.51 2.00
C LYS A 7 2.97 -9.15 1.78
N HIS A 8 4.08 -9.10 1.06
CA HIS A 8 4.73 -7.86 0.67
C HIS A 8 3.70 -7.02 -0.07
N ARG A 9 3.72 -5.70 0.15
CA ARG A 9 2.99 -4.82 -0.75
C ARG A 9 3.73 -4.80 -2.09
N PHE A 10 3.02 -4.37 -3.13
CA PHE A 10 3.36 -4.50 -4.54
C PHE A 10 4.85 -4.30 -4.94
N ASN A 11 5.60 -3.47 -4.21
CA ASN A 11 7.04 -3.29 -4.35
C ASN A 11 7.67 -2.56 -3.15
N ARG A 12 9.01 -2.55 -3.09
CA ARG A 12 9.83 -1.84 -2.09
C ARG A 12 9.47 -0.35 -1.96
N ILE A 13 9.13 0.32 -3.06
CA ILE A 13 8.75 1.74 -3.09
C ILE A 13 7.51 1.99 -2.22
N CYS A 14 6.50 1.12 -2.31
CA CYS A 14 5.30 1.20 -1.48
C CYS A 14 5.61 1.02 0.01
N GLU A 15 6.57 0.16 0.35
CA GLU A 15 6.95 -0.12 1.73
C GLU A 15 7.73 1.05 2.34
N GLU A 16 8.71 1.58 1.61
CA GLU A 16 9.43 2.78 2.03
C GLU A 16 8.49 3.97 2.23
N ALA A 17 7.50 4.16 1.37
CA ALA A 17 6.51 5.22 1.53
C ALA A 17 5.68 5.06 2.82
N ILE A 18 5.30 3.83 3.16
CA ILE A 18 4.57 3.53 4.40
C ILE A 18 5.45 3.77 5.61
N GLU A 19 6.71 3.33 5.59
CA GLU A 19 7.64 3.55 6.69
C GLU A 19 7.90 5.04 6.93
N ARG A 20 8.08 5.84 5.86
CA ARG A 20 8.17 7.31 5.99
C ARG A 20 6.94 7.92 6.65
N ARG A 21 5.75 7.41 6.34
CA ARG A 21 4.51 7.85 6.99
C ARG A 21 4.45 7.41 8.45
N ARG A 22 4.87 6.17 8.77
CA ARG A 22 4.92 5.66 10.16
C ARG A 22 5.88 6.49 11.00
N ALA A 23 7.07 6.78 10.51
CA ALA A 23 8.03 7.66 11.18
C ALA A 23 7.45 9.07 11.43
N ALA A 24 6.75 9.65 10.44
CA ALA A 24 6.11 10.95 10.61
C ALA A 24 4.98 10.94 11.65
N ILE A 25 4.19 9.86 11.73
CA ILE A 25 3.19 9.67 12.80
C ILE A 25 3.89 9.55 14.15
N SER A 26 4.93 8.72 14.27
CA SER A 26 5.66 8.52 15.52
C SER A 26 6.23 9.83 16.06
N ASN A 27 6.81 10.66 15.19
CA ASN A 27 7.33 11.96 15.59
C ASN A 27 6.21 12.90 16.06
N LEU A 28 5.06 12.92 15.36
CA LEU A 28 3.92 13.72 15.77
C LEU A 28 3.34 13.26 17.12
N LEU A 29 3.34 11.96 17.40
CA LEU A 29 2.87 11.42 18.69
C LEU A 29 3.79 11.79 19.86
N ASN A 30 5.08 12.00 19.60
CA ASN A 30 6.03 12.42 20.62
C ASN A 30 5.91 13.92 20.98
N ASP A 31 5.38 14.74 20.06
CA ASP A 31 5.18 16.18 20.27
C ASP A 31 3.93 16.66 19.50
N THR A 32 2.78 16.47 20.14
CA THR A 32 1.45 16.72 19.55
C THR A 32 1.15 18.21 19.32
N ASN A 33 1.85 19.12 20.01
CA ASN A 33 1.60 20.56 19.93
C ASN A 33 2.35 21.23 18.76
N SER A 34 3.22 20.48 18.07
CA SER A 34 4.00 21.01 16.96
C SER A 34 3.21 21.02 15.64
N GLU A 35 2.79 22.21 15.22
CA GLU A 35 2.14 22.44 13.92
C GLU A 35 3.02 21.96 12.74
N THR A 36 4.34 22.10 12.87
CA THR A 36 5.31 21.65 11.85
C THR A 36 5.28 20.12 11.65
N LEU A 37 5.19 19.35 12.74
CA LEU A 37 5.12 17.89 12.69
C LEU A 37 3.79 17.42 12.11
N PHE A 38 2.70 18.12 12.43
CA PHE A 38 1.39 17.84 11.86
C PHE A 38 1.37 18.07 10.34
N ASN A 39 1.89 19.20 9.88
CA ASN A 39 2.02 19.52 8.45
C ASN A 39 2.91 18.49 7.74
N ARG A 40 4.03 18.11 8.35
CA ARG A 40 4.92 17.06 7.83
C ARG A 40 4.19 15.72 7.69
N TYR A 41 3.42 15.31 8.70
CA TYR A 41 2.61 14.09 8.64
C TYR A 41 1.58 14.15 7.50
N LYS A 42 0.82 15.24 7.36
CA LYS A 42 -0.17 15.40 6.28
C LYS A 42 0.48 15.30 4.90
N THR A 43 1.64 15.93 4.70
CA THR A 43 2.41 15.81 3.45
C THR A 43 2.80 14.36 3.18
N ARG A 44 3.41 13.67 4.15
CA ARG A 44 3.76 12.24 4.00
C ARG A 44 2.56 11.34 3.76
N GLN A 45 1.41 11.66 4.37
CA GLN A 45 0.15 10.93 4.14
C GLN A 45 -0.34 11.06 2.68
N ARG A 46 -0.29 12.28 2.11
CA ARG A 46 -0.65 12.53 0.70
C ARG A 46 0.30 11.83 -0.26
N GLU A 47 1.61 11.98 -0.04
CA GLU A 47 2.66 11.32 -0.83
C GLU A 47 2.48 9.79 -0.83
N THR A 48 2.31 9.19 0.35
CA THR A 48 2.11 7.74 0.48
C THR A 48 0.89 7.28 -0.30
N SER A 49 -0.21 8.04 -0.22
CA SER A 49 -1.44 7.71 -0.94
C SER A 49 -1.26 7.80 -2.45
N SER A 50 -0.52 8.81 -2.92
CA SER A 50 -0.18 9.00 -4.34
C SER A 50 0.69 7.84 -4.85
N ILE A 51 1.80 7.54 -4.16
CA ILE A 51 2.72 6.45 -4.51
C ILE A 51 1.99 5.11 -4.57
N LEU A 52 1.21 4.76 -3.54
CA LEU A 52 0.44 3.52 -3.51
C LEU A 52 -0.52 3.40 -4.69
N ARG A 53 -1.17 4.51 -5.09
CA ARG A 53 -2.08 4.53 -6.24
C ARG A 53 -1.32 4.33 -7.56
N CYS A 54 -0.20 5.03 -7.74
CA CYS A 54 0.63 4.92 -8.94
C CYS A 54 1.22 3.52 -9.11
N GLU A 55 1.83 2.98 -8.05
CA GLU A 55 2.45 1.65 -8.10
C GLU A 55 1.41 0.54 -8.28
N LYS A 56 0.22 0.67 -7.68
CA LYS A 56 -0.90 -0.25 -7.95
C LYS A 56 -1.30 -0.21 -9.43
N ARG A 57 -1.38 0.98 -10.05
CA ARG A 57 -1.71 1.10 -11.48
C ARG A 57 -0.66 0.42 -12.35
N LYS A 58 0.63 0.66 -12.10
CA LYS A 58 1.74 0.02 -12.82
C LYS A 58 1.69 -1.51 -12.69
N TYR A 59 1.45 -2.02 -11.48
CA TYR A 59 1.31 -3.45 -11.24
C TYR A 59 0.15 -4.06 -12.06
N LEU A 60 -1.02 -3.42 -12.05
CA LEU A 60 -2.18 -3.88 -12.82
C LEU A 60 -1.90 -3.86 -14.32
N GLN A 61 -1.28 -2.80 -14.84
CA GLN A 61 -0.89 -2.70 -16.25
C GLN A 61 0.09 -3.81 -16.64
N CYS A 62 1.09 -4.09 -15.81
CA CYS A 62 2.05 -5.17 -16.05
C CYS A 62 1.37 -6.54 -16.09
N MET A 63 0.46 -6.81 -15.14
CA MET A 63 -0.29 -8.06 -15.07
C MET A 63 -1.22 -8.24 -16.27
N MET A 64 -1.92 -7.18 -16.69
CA MET A 64 -2.77 -7.21 -17.88
C MET A 64 -1.95 -7.46 -19.15
N GLY A 65 -0.81 -6.78 -19.31
CA GLY A 65 0.09 -7.00 -20.45
C GLY A 65 0.63 -8.43 -20.52
N LYS A 66 0.96 -9.04 -19.36
CA LYS A 66 1.33 -10.47 -19.29
C LYS A 66 0.18 -11.38 -19.70
N ALA A 67 -1.03 -11.14 -19.18
CA ALA A 67 -2.20 -11.94 -19.54
C ALA A 67 -2.51 -11.84 -21.04
N GLU A 68 -2.41 -10.66 -21.64
CA GLU A 68 -2.60 -10.45 -23.08
C GLU A 68 -1.52 -11.18 -23.91
N PHE A 69 -0.26 -11.14 -23.47
CA PHE A 69 0.83 -11.87 -24.11
C PHE A 69 0.62 -13.40 -24.02
N ASP A 70 0.25 -13.90 -22.85
CA ASP A 70 -0.05 -15.33 -22.63
C ASP A 70 -1.22 -15.78 -23.51
N TYR A 71 -2.24 -14.93 -23.69
CA TYR A 71 -3.33 -15.17 -24.64
C TYR A 71 -2.84 -15.27 -26.09
N LYS A 72 -2.06 -14.27 -26.56
CA LYS A 72 -1.52 -14.23 -27.93
C LYS A 72 -0.57 -15.40 -28.24
N THR A 73 0.07 -15.96 -27.23
CA THR A 73 0.99 -17.10 -27.36
C THR A 73 0.33 -18.46 -27.04
N HIS A 74 -1.01 -18.49 -26.96
CA HIS A 74 -1.80 -19.70 -26.67
C HIS A 74 -1.45 -20.40 -25.33
N LYS A 75 -0.92 -19.65 -24.36
CA LYS A 75 -0.62 -20.12 -23.00
C LYS A 75 -1.82 -19.91 -22.07
N THR A 76 -2.94 -20.53 -22.41
CA THR A 76 -4.25 -20.31 -21.76
C THR A 76 -4.21 -20.56 -20.24
N ARG A 77 -3.45 -21.56 -19.78
CA ARG A 77 -3.29 -21.85 -18.35
C ARG A 77 -2.61 -20.71 -17.59
N ASP A 78 -1.56 -20.13 -18.17
CA ASP A 78 -0.81 -19.03 -17.55
C ASP A 78 -1.64 -17.74 -17.54
N MET A 79 -2.35 -17.46 -18.64
CA MET A 79 -3.32 -16.36 -18.71
C MET A 79 -4.36 -16.44 -17.57
N TYR A 80 -5.03 -17.59 -17.38
CA TYR A 80 -6.00 -17.76 -16.30
C TYR A 80 -5.37 -17.59 -14.92
N LYS A 81 -4.12 -18.03 -14.73
CA LYS A 81 -3.38 -17.82 -13.48
C LYS A 81 -3.17 -16.32 -13.21
N GLN A 82 -2.82 -15.52 -14.22
CA GLN A 82 -2.69 -14.06 -14.07
C GLN A 82 -4.03 -13.39 -13.72
N ILE A 83 -5.12 -13.78 -14.40
CA ILE A 83 -6.47 -13.25 -14.16
C ILE A 83 -6.95 -13.61 -12.74
N ASN A 84 -6.72 -14.85 -12.29
CA ASN A 84 -7.07 -15.28 -10.94
C ASN A 84 -6.26 -14.53 -9.87
N ASN A 85 -4.99 -14.23 -10.13
CA ASN A 85 -4.17 -13.39 -9.26
C ASN A 85 -4.70 -11.94 -9.16
N LEU A 86 -5.30 -11.41 -10.22
CA LEU A 86 -5.98 -10.11 -10.22
C LEU A 86 -7.27 -10.13 -9.40
N ALA A 87 -8.06 -11.21 -9.52
CA ALA A 87 -9.30 -11.41 -8.77
C ALA A 87 -9.06 -11.65 -7.27
N GLY A 88 -7.90 -12.21 -6.89
CA GLY A 88 -7.55 -12.65 -5.52
C GLY A 88 -7.42 -11.56 -4.44
N GLY A 89 -7.82 -10.32 -4.71
CA GLY A 89 -7.93 -9.27 -3.69
C GLY A 89 -6.58 -8.82 -3.13
N ASN A 90 -6.08 -7.69 -3.61
CA ASN A 90 -4.91 -7.05 -3.01
C ASN A 90 -5.09 -6.85 -1.50
N LYS A 91 -3.99 -6.98 -0.74
CA LYS A 91 -3.97 -6.77 0.73
C LYS A 91 -4.78 -5.53 1.09
N LYS A 92 -5.75 -5.67 2.00
CA LYS A 92 -6.63 -4.57 2.42
C LYS A 92 -5.76 -3.38 2.85
N LYS A 93 -6.18 -2.16 2.47
CA LYS A 93 -5.51 -0.92 2.89
C LYS A 93 -5.46 -0.93 4.41
N GLU A 94 -4.25 -0.95 4.97
CA GLU A 94 -4.03 -0.78 6.40
C GLU A 94 -4.67 0.56 6.80
N ARG A 95 -5.73 0.49 7.61
CA ARG A 95 -6.42 1.65 8.17
C ARG A 95 -5.92 1.75 9.61
N PHE A 96 -5.20 2.83 9.92
CA PHE A 96 -5.02 3.21 11.32
C PHE A 96 -6.41 3.52 11.87
N LEU A 97 -6.70 3.02 13.07
CA LEU A 97 -7.87 3.46 13.83
C LEU A 97 -7.77 4.98 13.99
N LYS A 98 -8.91 5.67 13.91
CA LYS A 98 -8.99 7.12 14.03
C LYS A 98 -10.08 7.51 15.01
N ASN A 99 -9.84 8.57 15.76
CA ASN A 99 -10.84 9.23 16.59
C ASN A 99 -11.79 10.03 15.68
N ASP A 100 -12.90 10.53 16.23
CA ASP A 100 -13.93 11.26 15.47
C ASP A 100 -13.41 12.55 14.80
N ASP A 101 -12.38 13.17 15.38
CA ASP A 101 -11.64 14.32 14.85
C ASP A 101 -10.66 13.97 13.70
N GLY A 102 -10.55 12.68 13.36
CA GLY A 102 -9.66 12.16 12.31
C GLY A 102 -8.19 11.99 12.74
N SER A 103 -7.86 12.23 14.01
CA SER A 103 -6.57 11.90 14.62
C SER A 103 -6.41 10.37 14.75
N PRO A 104 -5.19 9.81 14.68
CA PRO A 104 -4.98 8.37 14.89
C PRO A 104 -5.34 7.96 16.33
N VAL A 105 -6.10 6.87 16.51
CA VAL A 105 -6.37 6.27 17.83
C VAL A 105 -5.07 5.73 18.42
N THR A 106 -4.85 6.03 19.70
CA THR A 106 -3.60 5.86 20.44
C THR A 106 -3.59 4.69 21.42
N SER A 107 -4.52 3.73 21.38
CA SER A 107 -4.58 2.68 22.41
C SER A 107 -3.41 1.68 22.32
N SER A 108 -2.48 1.81 23.27
CA SER A 108 -1.83 0.69 23.96
C SER A 108 -2.48 0.54 25.32
#